data_AF-F6DSF8-F1
#
_entry.id   AF-F6DSF8-F1
#
_cell.length_a   1.000
_cell.length_b   1.000
_cell.length_c   1.000
_cell.angle_alpha   90.00
_cell.angle_beta   90.00
_cell.angle_gamma   90.00
#
_symmetry.space_group_name_H-M   'P 1'
#
loop_
_entity.id
_entity.type
_entity.pdbx_description
1 polymer ?
#
loop_
_entity_poly.entity_id
_entity_poly.type
_entity_poly.pdbx_seq_one_letter_code
_entity_poly.pdbx_strand_id
1 'polypeptide(L)'
;MTYWVMFVLASWLAVLLLLRFQGIKEYWPAALISALVVYMVDMTGTELGAYRFTQAFLLNGVPVIYLGTVAALGLIYMRFYPRRHWEQLVYVFVIAGLFLFMEYLMMKVGNFHHKNWNFSNSYVLDLFGLMIISWLSTRVKVQEPLERRLRKRAKI
;
A
#
# COMPACT_ATOMS: atom_id res chain seq x y z
N MET A 1 18.75 6.58 -5.38
CA MET A 1 18.41 5.31 -6.05
C MET A 1 18.57 4.12 -5.11
N THR A 2 19.70 4.01 -4.39
CA THR A 2 20.00 2.90 -3.46
C THR A 2 18.92 2.66 -2.39
N TYR A 3 18.40 3.73 -1.76
CA TYR A 3 17.40 3.59 -0.69
C TYR A 3 16.05 3.06 -1.18
N TRP A 4 15.61 3.44 -2.39
CA TRP A 4 14.37 2.92 -2.97
C TRP A 4 14.45 1.41 -3.21
N VAL A 5 15.60 0.93 -3.69
CA VAL A 5 15.86 -0.50 -3.85
C VAL A 5 15.84 -1.21 -2.50
N MET A 6 16.47 -0.63 -1.46
CA MET A 6 16.43 -1.19 -0.11
C MET A 6 15.00 -1.32 0.43
N PHE A 7 14.15 -0.30 0.23
CA PHE A 7 12.74 -0.36 0.66
C PHE A 7 11.94 -1.43 -0.07
N VAL A 8 12.12 -1.56 -1.38
CA VAL A 8 11.47 -2.63 -2.15
C VAL A 8 11.95 -4.00 -1.65
N LEU A 9 13.25 -4.21 -1.53
CA LEU A 9 13.78 -5.49 -1.07
C LEU A 9 13.31 -5.84 0.35
N ALA A 10 13.31 -4.87 1.27
CA ALA A 10 12.83 -5.07 2.64
C ALA A 10 11.34 -5.41 2.69
N SER A 11 10.50 -4.71 1.90
CA SER A 11 9.07 -4.98 1.85
C SER A 11 8.75 -6.35 1.24
N TRP A 12 9.45 -6.75 0.18
CA TRP A 12 9.28 -8.08 -0.41
C TRP A 12 9.83 -9.20 0.47
N LEU A 13 10.90 -8.96 1.23
CA LEU A 13 11.34 -9.88 2.27
C LEU A 13 10.25 -10.06 3.34
N ALA A 14 9.61 -8.98 3.78
CA ALA A 14 8.48 -9.06 4.70
C ALA A 14 7.30 -9.86 4.12
N VAL A 15 7.00 -9.69 2.82
CA VAL A 15 5.99 -10.52 2.13
C VAL A 15 6.35 -12.01 2.19
N LEU A 16 7.61 -12.37 1.89
CA LEU A 16 8.05 -13.77 1.93
C LEU A 16 7.96 -14.37 3.33
N LEU A 17 8.30 -13.59 4.37
CA LEU A 17 8.22 -14.02 5.77
C LEU A 17 6.78 -14.15 6.26
N LEU A 18 5.90 -13.20 5.93
CA LEU A 18 4.55 -13.10 6.50
C LEU A 18 3.49 -13.87 5.69
N LEU A 19 3.59 -13.89 4.37
CA LEU A 19 2.57 -14.48 3.48
C LEU A 19 2.98 -15.82 2.87
N ARG A 20 4.30 -16.07 2.74
CA ARG A 20 4.86 -17.15 1.92
C ARG A 20 4.34 -17.08 0.46
N PHE A 21 4.79 -17.99 -0.41
CA PHE A 21 4.39 -17.99 -1.83
C PHE A 21 2.88 -18.19 -2.07
N GLN A 22 2.20 -18.93 -1.18
CA GLN A 22 0.76 -19.17 -1.30
C GLN A 22 -0.07 -17.91 -1.02
N GLY A 23 0.34 -17.08 -0.05
CA GLY A 23 -0.32 -15.81 0.22
C GLY A 23 -0.20 -14.84 -0.95
N ILE A 24 0.93 -14.79 -1.66
CA ILE A 24 1.08 -13.91 -2.83
C ILE A 24 0.01 -14.20 -3.89
N LYS A 25 -0.25 -15.48 -4.19
CA LYS A 25 -1.29 -15.89 -5.15
C LYS A 25 -2.72 -15.58 -4.68
N GLU A 26 -2.94 -15.47 -3.37
CA GLU A 26 -4.24 -15.15 -2.82
C GLU A 26 -4.52 -13.64 -2.84
N TYR A 27 -3.51 -12.84 -2.50
CA TYR A 27 -3.66 -11.40 -2.31
C TYR A 27 -3.17 -10.55 -3.50
N TRP A 28 -2.68 -11.14 -4.60
CA TRP A 28 -2.17 -10.38 -5.77
C TRP A 28 -3.11 -9.28 -6.30
N PRO A 29 -4.46 -9.40 -6.29
CA PRO A 29 -5.30 -8.29 -6.73
C PRO A 29 -5.15 -7.06 -5.82
N ALA A 30 -4.93 -7.28 -4.52
CA ALA A 30 -4.69 -6.20 -3.58
C ALA A 30 -3.36 -5.47 -3.85
N ALA A 31 -2.33 -6.19 -4.29
CA ALA A 31 -1.07 -5.56 -4.70
C ALA A 31 -1.28 -4.57 -5.85
N LEU A 32 -2.00 -4.99 -6.89
CA LEU A 32 -2.28 -4.14 -8.05
C LEU A 32 -3.20 -2.98 -7.70
N ILE A 33 -4.26 -3.22 -6.93
CA ILE A 33 -5.16 -2.16 -6.46
C ILE A 33 -4.39 -1.12 -5.65
N SER A 34 -3.54 -1.56 -4.71
CA SER A 34 -2.77 -0.65 -3.87
C SER A 34 -1.79 0.18 -4.71
N ALA A 35 -1.04 -0.46 -5.61
CA ALA A 35 -0.11 0.23 -6.48
C ALA A 35 -0.82 1.25 -7.39
N LEU A 36 -1.98 0.90 -7.94
CA LEU A 36 -2.76 1.79 -8.80
C LEU A 36 -3.32 2.99 -8.03
N VAL A 37 -3.98 2.74 -6.89
CA VAL A 37 -4.58 3.80 -6.07
C VAL A 37 -3.51 4.79 -5.60
N VAL A 38 -2.41 4.28 -5.05
CA VAL A 38 -1.31 5.13 -4.57
C VAL A 38 -0.64 5.86 -5.72
N TYR A 39 -0.43 5.21 -6.88
CA TYR A 39 0.09 5.90 -8.05
C TYR A 39 -0.78 7.08 -8.47
N MET A 40 -2.10 6.91 -8.53
CA MET A 40 -3.02 8.01 -8.88
C MET A 40 -2.96 9.14 -7.84
N VAL A 41 -2.98 8.80 -6.56
CA VAL A 41 -2.89 9.78 -5.46
C VAL A 41 -1.58 10.55 -5.52
N ASP A 42 -0.45 9.85 -5.63
CA ASP A 42 0.88 10.47 -5.63
C ASP A 42 1.16 11.25 -6.91
N MET A 43 0.67 10.80 -8.05
CA MET A 43 0.73 11.56 -9.30
C MET A 43 -0.01 12.88 -9.14
N THR A 44 -1.26 12.85 -8.66
CA THR A 44 -2.04 14.08 -8.44
C THR A 44 -1.41 14.98 -7.38
N GLY A 45 -0.92 14.43 -6.27
CA GLY A 45 -0.25 15.21 -5.21
C GLY A 45 1.02 15.89 -5.70
N THR A 46 1.81 15.21 -6.53
CA THR A 46 3.03 15.79 -7.12
C THR A 46 2.72 16.82 -8.21
N GLU A 47 1.71 16.61 -9.04
CA GLU A 47 1.24 17.54 -10.06
C GLU A 47 0.69 18.85 -9.45
N LEU A 48 -0.09 18.73 -8.37
CA LEU A 48 -0.60 19.88 -7.61
C LEU A 48 0.49 20.58 -6.77
N GLY A 49 1.72 20.05 -6.76
CA GLY A 49 2.84 20.63 -6.04
C GLY A 49 2.75 20.51 -4.52
N ALA A 50 1.96 19.56 -3.99
CA ALA A 50 1.87 19.30 -2.55
C ALA A 50 3.21 18.81 -2.00
N TYR A 51 3.79 17.82 -2.66
CA TYR A 51 5.08 17.21 -2.31
C TYR A 51 5.83 16.76 -3.57
N ARG A 52 7.06 16.29 -3.40
CA ARG A 52 7.86 15.71 -4.48
C ARG A 52 8.70 14.55 -4.00
N PHE A 53 8.90 13.59 -4.90
CA PHE A 53 9.88 12.53 -4.74
C PHE A 53 11.21 12.91 -5.39
N THR A 54 12.28 12.31 -4.91
CA THR A 54 13.65 12.53 -5.41
C THR A 54 14.40 11.19 -5.53
N GLN A 55 15.50 11.22 -6.30
CA GLN A 55 16.50 10.15 -6.36
C GLN A 55 16.06 8.80 -6.96
N ALA A 56 15.21 8.77 -7.98
CA ALA A 56 14.86 7.56 -8.74
C ALA A 56 14.38 7.90 -10.16
N PHE A 57 14.17 6.88 -10.98
CA PHE A 57 13.38 7.03 -12.20
C PHE A 57 11.92 7.34 -11.82
N LEU A 58 11.46 8.52 -12.21
CA LEU A 58 10.13 9.04 -11.89
C LEU A 58 9.22 8.89 -13.12
N LEU A 59 8.05 8.30 -12.92
CA LEU A 59 6.94 8.31 -13.87
C LEU A 59 5.89 9.29 -13.35
N ASN A 60 5.66 10.38 -14.07
CA ASN A 60 4.74 11.46 -13.68
C ASN A 60 4.94 11.92 -12.22
N GLY A 61 6.20 12.12 -11.82
CA GLY A 61 6.56 12.55 -10.46
C GLY A 61 6.64 11.43 -9.42
N VAL A 62 6.19 10.22 -9.73
CA VAL A 62 6.16 9.07 -8.81
C VAL A 62 7.30 8.08 -9.11
N PRO A 63 8.11 7.65 -8.12
CA PRO A 63 9.16 6.66 -8.36
C PRO A 63 8.58 5.29 -8.73
N VAL A 64 8.99 4.74 -9.87
CA VAL A 64 8.47 3.43 -10.33
C VAL A 64 8.83 2.30 -9.35
N ILE A 65 10.05 2.34 -8.81
CA ILE A 65 10.54 1.35 -7.84
C ILE A 65 9.68 1.39 -6.57
N TYR A 66 9.26 2.57 -6.12
CA TYR A 66 8.40 2.73 -4.94
C TYR A 66 7.05 2.02 -5.10
N LEU A 67 6.47 1.97 -6.31
CA LEU A 67 5.24 1.22 -6.56
C LEU A 67 5.40 -0.30 -6.28
N GLY A 68 6.61 -0.83 -6.43
CA GLY A 68 6.95 -2.19 -6.02
C GLY A 68 6.85 -2.41 -4.51
N THR A 69 7.25 -1.41 -3.71
CA THR A 69 7.06 -1.40 -2.24
C THR A 69 5.58 -1.32 -1.90
N VAL A 70 4.85 -0.40 -2.53
CA VAL A 70 3.41 -0.23 -2.32
C VAL A 70 2.65 -1.53 -2.62
N ALA A 71 2.99 -2.21 -3.72
CA ALA A 71 2.41 -3.50 -4.07
C ALA A 71 2.63 -4.55 -2.96
N ALA A 72 3.86 -4.66 -2.44
CA ALA A 72 4.19 -5.57 -1.34
C ALA A 72 3.42 -5.24 -0.06
N LEU A 73 3.36 -3.95 0.31
CA LEU A 73 2.60 -3.49 1.46
C LEU A 73 1.11 -3.73 1.31
N GLY A 74 0.54 -3.59 0.10
CA GLY A 74 -0.84 -3.93 -0.20
C GLY A 74 -1.19 -5.40 0.06
N LEU A 75 -0.27 -6.32 -0.25
CA LEU A 75 -0.41 -7.75 0.08
C LEU A 75 -0.49 -7.96 1.59
N ILE A 76 0.47 -7.40 2.33
CA ILE A 76 0.55 -7.51 3.79
C ILE A 76 -0.67 -6.88 4.43
N TYR A 77 -1.05 -5.69 3.98
CA TYR A 77 -2.20 -4.95 4.47
C TYR A 77 -3.48 -5.79 4.39
N MET A 78 -3.78 -6.37 3.21
CA MET A 78 -4.99 -7.17 3.02
C MET A 78 -4.93 -8.54 3.69
N ARG A 79 -3.74 -9.10 3.92
CA ARG A 79 -3.55 -10.33 4.68
C ARG A 79 -4.01 -10.19 6.12
N PHE A 80 -3.73 -9.05 6.75
CA PHE A 80 -4.08 -8.78 8.15
C PHE A 80 -5.34 -7.92 8.32
N TYR A 81 -5.96 -7.47 7.22
CA TYR A 81 -7.17 -6.66 7.27
C TYR A 81 -8.32 -7.43 7.96
N PRO A 82 -8.87 -6.93 9.08
CA PRO A 82 -9.82 -7.68 9.89
C PRO A 82 -11.19 -7.81 9.23
N ARG A 83 -12.00 -8.78 9.69
CA ARG A 83 -13.36 -9.02 9.15
C ARG A 83 -14.44 -8.20 9.83
N ARG A 84 -14.23 -7.80 11.09
CA ARG A 84 -15.21 -7.04 11.87
C ARG A 84 -15.07 -5.55 11.57
N HIS A 85 -16.19 -4.88 11.32
CA HIS A 85 -16.19 -3.49 10.85
C HIS A 85 -15.52 -2.50 11.79
N TRP A 86 -15.69 -2.65 13.11
CA TRP A 86 -15.03 -1.75 14.06
C TRP A 86 -13.50 -1.97 14.10
N GLU A 87 -13.06 -3.23 14.01
CA GLU A 87 -11.63 -3.59 13.97
C GLU A 87 -10.98 -3.04 12.69
N GLN A 88 -11.72 -2.99 11.57
CA GLN A 88 -11.26 -2.42 10.31
C GLN A 88 -10.92 -0.94 10.44
N LEU A 89 -11.77 -0.16 11.13
CA LEU A 89 -11.49 1.24 11.38
C LEU A 89 -10.21 1.39 12.19
N VAL A 90 -10.11 0.74 13.34
CA VAL A 90 -8.91 0.81 14.19
C VAL A 90 -7.65 0.41 13.40
N TYR A 91 -7.76 -0.66 12.61
CA TYR A 91 -6.67 -1.13 11.76
C TYR A 91 -6.24 -0.06 10.75
N VAL A 92 -7.17 0.59 10.05
CA VAL A 92 -6.86 1.70 9.12
C VAL A 92 -6.16 2.86 9.83
N PHE A 93 -6.65 3.28 11.01
CA PHE A 93 -6.03 4.37 11.78
C PHE A 93 -4.58 4.05 12.21
N VAL A 94 -4.35 2.81 12.65
CA VAL A 94 -3.01 2.35 13.07
C VAL A 94 -2.08 2.27 11.86
N ILE A 95 -2.53 1.66 10.77
CA ILE A 95 -1.71 1.49 9.56
C ILE A 95 -1.38 2.85 8.94
N ALA A 96 -2.33 3.79 8.87
CA ALA A 96 -2.06 5.17 8.43
C ALA A 96 -0.95 5.82 9.28
N GLY A 97 -0.91 5.56 10.59
CA GLY A 97 0.14 6.08 11.47
C GLY A 97 1.52 5.49 11.14
N LEU A 98 1.57 4.21 10.76
CA LEU A 98 2.80 3.56 10.31
C LEU A 98 3.26 4.11 8.94
N PHE A 99 2.34 4.40 8.02
CA PHE A 99 2.67 5.06 6.75
C PHE A 99 3.22 6.46 6.97
N LEU A 100 2.61 7.24 7.87
CA LEU A 100 3.12 8.56 8.26
C LEU A 100 4.53 8.50 8.87
N PHE A 101 4.80 7.50 9.71
CA PHE A 101 6.13 7.26 10.25
C PHE A 101 7.15 6.92 9.15
N MET A 102 6.73 6.10 8.19
CA MET A 102 7.55 5.75 7.04
C MET A 102 7.86 6.96 6.14
N GLU A 103 6.87 7.82 5.90
CA GLU A 103 7.03 9.08 5.19
C GLU A 103 8.06 9.99 5.88
N TYR A 104 7.99 10.10 7.21
CA TYR A 104 8.98 10.83 8.00
C TYR A 104 10.41 10.29 7.77
N LEU A 105 10.59 8.96 7.76
CA LEU A 105 11.89 8.35 7.46
C LEU A 105 12.36 8.68 6.03
N MET A 106 11.44 8.64 5.06
CA MET A 106 11.74 8.99 3.66
C MET A 106 12.16 10.44 3.50
N MET A 107 11.57 11.36 4.27
CA MET A 107 12.00 12.75 4.33
C MET A 107 13.40 12.90 4.94
N LYS A 108 13.70 12.17 6.02
CA LYS A 108 15.03 12.19 6.66
C LYS A 108 16.14 11.71 5.74
N VAL A 109 15.86 10.71 4.91
CA VAL A 109 16.83 10.19 3.92
C VAL A 109 16.85 11.05 2.63
N GLY A 110 15.98 12.04 2.53
CA GLY A 110 15.95 13.00 1.42
C GLY A 110 15.33 12.47 0.13
N ASN A 111 14.51 11.42 0.22
CA ASN A 111 13.77 10.81 -0.90
C ASN A 111 12.37 11.41 -1.13
N PHE A 112 11.85 12.11 -0.13
CA PHE A 112 10.53 12.73 -0.15
C PHE A 112 10.59 14.11 0.48
N HIS A 113 9.89 15.09 -0.10
CA HIS A 113 9.92 16.48 0.35
C HIS A 113 8.53 17.08 0.31
N HIS A 114 8.04 17.56 1.45
CA HIS A 114 6.88 18.46 1.49
C HIS A 114 7.22 19.81 0.86
N LYS A 115 6.24 20.39 0.16
CA LYS A 115 6.32 21.78 -0.34
C LYS A 115 5.26 22.64 0.37
N ASN A 116 3.99 22.42 0.02
CA ASN A 116 2.82 23.07 0.61
C ASN A 116 1.94 22.04 1.31
N TRP A 117 2.59 21.14 2.05
CA TRP A 117 1.98 19.96 2.65
C TRP A 117 2.52 19.75 4.05
N ASN A 118 1.76 19.04 4.88
CA ASN A 118 2.13 18.73 6.26
C ASN A 118 1.72 17.30 6.61
N PHE A 119 2.24 16.80 7.74
CA PHE A 119 1.95 15.43 8.18
C PHE A 119 0.47 15.18 8.47
N SER A 120 -0.30 16.18 8.89
CA SER A 120 -1.75 16.00 9.10
C SER A 120 -2.48 15.73 7.78
N ASN A 121 -2.11 16.43 6.72
CA ASN A 121 -2.64 16.20 5.38
C ASN A 121 -2.27 14.81 4.88
N SER A 122 -1.02 14.37 5.09
CA SER A 122 -0.60 13.00 4.74
C SER A 122 -1.38 11.95 5.50
N TYR A 123 -1.57 12.14 6.82
CA TYR A 123 -2.33 11.18 7.63
C TYR A 123 -3.78 11.04 7.15
N VAL A 124 -4.44 12.16 6.83
CA VAL A 124 -5.79 12.14 6.27
C VAL A 124 -5.80 11.47 4.89
N LEU A 125 -4.81 11.75 4.05
CA LEU A 125 -4.67 11.13 2.73
C LEU A 125 -4.49 9.61 2.83
N ASP A 126 -3.66 9.15 3.77
CA ASP A 126 -3.44 7.73 4.04
C ASP A 126 -4.72 7.05 4.52
N LEU A 127 -5.49 7.68 5.42
CA LEU A 127 -6.79 7.14 5.86
C LEU A 127 -7.71 6.91 4.65
N PHE A 128 -7.87 7.91 3.79
CA PHE A 128 -8.72 7.79 2.60
C PHE A 128 -8.18 6.77 1.60
N GLY A 129 -6.87 6.77 1.33
CA GLY A 129 -6.21 5.82 0.45
C GLY A 129 -6.42 4.37 0.91
N LEU A 130 -6.18 4.10 2.20
CA LEU A 130 -6.38 2.78 2.80
C LEU A 130 -7.86 2.36 2.80
N MET A 131 -8.79 3.28 3.05
CA MET A 131 -10.23 2.98 2.94
C MET A 131 -10.62 2.59 1.51
N ILE A 132 -10.15 3.32 0.50
CA ILE A 132 -10.40 3.03 -0.92
C ILE A 132 -9.81 1.67 -1.30
N ILE A 133 -8.55 1.42 -0.93
CA ILE A 133 -7.86 0.14 -1.18
C ILE A 133 -8.61 -1.02 -0.55
N SER A 134 -9.04 -0.88 0.71
CA SER A 134 -9.81 -1.90 1.43
C SER A 134 -11.14 -2.18 0.74
N TRP A 135 -11.85 -1.13 0.36
CA TRP A 135 -13.15 -1.24 -0.30
C TRP A 135 -13.03 -1.92 -1.67
N LEU A 136 -12.08 -1.51 -2.51
CA LEU A 136 -11.84 -2.12 -3.82
C LEU A 136 -11.41 -3.59 -3.67
N SER A 137 -10.46 -3.87 -2.76
CA SER A 137 -9.92 -5.22 -2.56
C SER A 137 -10.97 -6.20 -2.04
N THR A 138 -11.89 -5.76 -1.19
CA THR A 138 -12.99 -6.60 -0.70
C THR A 138 -14.03 -6.87 -1.78
N ARG A 139 -14.28 -5.92 -2.71
CA ARG A 139 -15.18 -6.11 -3.87
C ARG A 139 -14.69 -7.18 -4.84
N VAL A 140 -13.39 -7.29 -5.06
CA VAL A 140 -12.79 -8.37 -5.87
C VAL A 140 -12.58 -9.68 -5.10
N LYS A 141 -13.17 -9.79 -3.90
CA LYS A 141 -13.20 -11.02 -3.08
C LYS A 141 -11.81 -11.54 -2.66
N VAL A 142 -10.86 -10.63 -2.44
CA VAL A 142 -9.54 -10.97 -1.89
C VAL A 142 -9.67 -11.74 -0.57
N GLN A 143 -10.69 -11.45 0.24
CA GLN A 143 -10.94 -12.09 1.54
C GLN A 143 -11.92 -13.29 1.52
N GLU A 144 -12.24 -13.86 0.35
CA GLU A 144 -13.21 -14.96 0.26
C GLU A 144 -12.75 -16.18 1.09
N PRO A 145 -13.54 -16.69 2.05
CA PRO A 145 -13.15 -17.82 2.90
C PRO A 145 -12.75 -19.04 2.06
N LEU A 146 -11.69 -19.75 2.48
CA LEU A 146 -11.20 -20.97 1.83
C LEU A 146 -12.34 -21.98 1.59
N GLU A 147 -13.26 -22.14 2.55
CA GLU A 147 -14.42 -23.02 2.42
C GLU A 147 -15.35 -22.65 1.25
N ARG A 148 -15.56 -21.35 0.97
CA ARG A 148 -16.36 -20.91 -0.20
C ARG A 148 -15.62 -21.15 -1.51
N ARG A 149 -14.29 -21.03 -1.51
CA ARG A 149 -13.46 -21.33 -2.68
C ARG A 149 -13.42 -22.83 -2.98
N LEU A 150 -13.33 -23.67 -1.95
CA LEU A 150 -13.39 -25.13 -2.08
C LEU A 150 -14.78 -25.59 -2.56
N ARG A 151 -15.87 -25.03 -2.01
CA ARG A 151 -17.24 -25.32 -2.50
C ARG A 151 -17.48 -24.91 -3.95
N LYS A 152 -16.83 -23.85 -4.44
CA LYS A 152 -16.91 -23.46 -5.86
C LYS A 152 -16.11 -24.39 -6.77
N ARG A 153 -14.92 -24.83 -6.34
CA ARG A 153 -14.09 -25.76 -7.10
C ARG A 153 -14.65 -27.18 -7.15
N ALA A 154 -15.39 -27.61 -6.12
CA ALA A 154 -16.07 -28.90 -6.08
C ALA A 154 -17.39 -28.95 -6.88
N LYS A 155 -17.83 -27.82 -7.46
CA LYS A 155 -19.01 -27.72 -8.33
C LYS A 155 -18.64 -27.68 -9.83
N ILE A 156 -17.39 -27.96 -10.16
CA ILE A 156 -16.85 -28.14 -11.52
C ILE A 156 -16.46 -29.61 -11.62
#